data_AF-A0A258EJF3-F1
#
_entry.id   AF-A0A258EJF3-F1
#
_cell.length_a   1.000
_cell.length_b   1.000
_cell.length_c   1.000
_cell.angle_alpha   90.00
_cell.angle_beta   90.00
_cell.angle_gamma   90.00
#
_symmetry.space_group_name_H-M   'P 1'
#
loop_
_entity.id
_entity.type
_entity.pdbx_description
1 polymer ?
#
loop_
_entity_poly.entity_id
_entity_poly.type
_entity_poly.pdbx_seq_one_letter_code
_entity_poly.pdbx_strand_id
1 'polypeptide(L)'
;MYKKMKLRLLPITLGLAVATLLPGCGLFNKKGSASDKANRRGEVTGVAKRASWQQNLPIDMVPVKAGTFWMGQSDEDIAYTQSSMNKQITISEFFMDKYEVSNNKYRQFLEAVKSGELATGTPTTLKDPPTFDYEELRPDTTVWSTSFSYHYGDPLMEFYFDHPAFDNYPVVGISWDQAQKYCEWRTYHLRANDESDFDVPSFRLPSEAEWEYAAKGGKDVAKYPWGGPYLKNKRGCLMANFKPGRGNYIDDGFAYTAPVDVFAPNGFGLHNMSGNVAEWVMDAYKATASVDTWDLDPVYNDPNEPRKIVRGGSWKDIAHYLETSTRTYEYQDVAQAHIGFRTAMTFIGRSGSMDVKSTNRTRR
;
A
#
# COMPACT_ATOMS: atom_id res chain seq x y z
N MET A 1 87.88 -20.61 -16.44
CA MET A 1 87.98 -20.77 -17.90
C MET A 1 87.29 -19.59 -18.58
N TYR A 2 88.10 -18.69 -19.14
CA TYR A 2 87.69 -17.49 -19.87
C TYR A 2 87.07 -17.81 -21.24
N LYS A 3 86.02 -17.08 -21.64
CA LYS A 3 85.70 -16.59 -23.01
C LYS A 3 84.25 -16.07 -23.03
N LYS A 4 83.85 -14.95 -23.65
CA LYS A 4 84.49 -13.76 -24.22
C LYS A 4 83.31 -12.83 -24.59
N MET A 5 83.35 -11.56 -24.20
CA MET A 5 82.56 -10.48 -24.83
C MET A 5 82.88 -10.40 -26.33
N LYS A 6 81.88 -10.04 -27.15
CA LYS A 6 82.09 -9.21 -28.35
C LYS A 6 80.91 -8.25 -28.57
N LEU A 7 81.25 -6.97 -28.41
CA LEU A 7 80.58 -5.76 -28.84
C LEU A 7 81.05 -5.42 -30.28
N ARG A 8 80.16 -4.99 -31.18
CA ARG A 8 80.40 -4.18 -32.40
C ARG A 8 79.09 -3.42 -32.71
N LEU A 9 78.94 -2.10 -32.59
CA LEU A 9 79.46 -0.92 -33.33
C LEU A 9 79.04 -0.79 -34.82
N LEU A 10 77.96 -0.01 -35.07
CA LEU A 10 77.74 1.16 -35.99
C LEU A 10 78.10 1.07 -37.51
N PRO A 11 77.41 1.76 -38.46
CA PRO A 11 77.34 3.24 -38.51
C PRO A 11 76.05 3.93 -39.05
N ILE A 12 76.15 5.26 -39.01
CA ILE A 12 75.24 6.39 -39.31
C ILE A 12 75.07 6.66 -40.81
N THR A 13 73.86 7.05 -41.25
CA THR A 13 73.57 8.04 -42.32
C THR A 13 72.20 8.67 -42.05
N LEU A 14 72.12 9.82 -41.36
CA LEU A 14 71.99 11.18 -41.91
C LEU A 14 70.91 11.34 -43.00
N GLY A 15 69.72 11.78 -42.58
CA GLY A 15 68.66 12.32 -43.43
C GLY A 15 68.06 13.54 -42.74
N LEU A 16 68.67 14.71 -42.97
CA LEU A 16 68.25 16.01 -42.49
C LEU A 16 66.91 16.38 -43.15
N ALA A 17 65.85 16.58 -42.37
CA ALA A 17 64.64 17.27 -42.82
C ALA A 17 64.28 18.33 -41.77
N VAL A 18 64.86 19.52 -41.97
CA VAL A 18 64.47 20.76 -41.30
C VAL A 18 63.42 21.44 -42.18
N ALA A 19 62.19 21.55 -41.66
CA ALA A 19 61.11 22.49 -42.03
C ALA A 19 59.81 21.96 -41.41
N THR A 20 59.04 22.61 -40.55
CA THR A 20 58.96 23.99 -40.08
C THR A 20 58.18 23.96 -38.75
N LEU A 21 58.62 24.71 -37.75
CA LEU A 21 57.86 24.99 -36.53
C LEU A 21 56.68 25.91 -36.88
N LEU A 22 55.46 25.38 -36.88
CA LEU A 22 54.23 26.16 -36.77
C LEU A 22 53.79 26.15 -35.29
N PRO A 23 53.54 27.30 -34.65
CA PRO A 23 53.03 27.35 -33.28
C PRO A 23 51.52 27.05 -33.32
N GLY A 24 51.18 25.76 -33.31
CA GLY A 24 49.82 25.28 -33.14
C GLY A 24 49.52 24.99 -31.67
N CYS A 25 49.03 25.99 -30.95
CA CYS A 25 48.39 25.81 -29.65
C CYS A 25 47.29 24.75 -29.71
N GLY A 26 47.24 23.85 -28.72
CA GLY A 26 46.01 23.11 -28.37
C GLY A 26 46.01 21.58 -28.53
N LEU A 27 47.12 20.87 -28.29
CA LEU A 27 47.16 19.40 -28.36
C LEU A 27 46.96 18.66 -27.02
N PHE A 28 46.32 19.28 -26.02
CA PHE A 28 45.86 18.61 -24.79
C PHE A 28 44.42 18.98 -24.47
N ASN A 29 43.51 18.76 -25.44
CA ASN A 29 42.09 18.87 -25.15
C ASN A 29 41.67 17.59 -24.41
N LYS A 30 41.61 17.65 -23.07
CA LYS A 30 40.88 16.67 -22.26
C LYS A 30 39.55 16.40 -22.96
N LYS A 31 39.34 15.18 -23.47
CA LYS A 31 38.05 14.77 -24.02
C LYS A 31 37.04 14.84 -22.88
N GLY A 32 36.36 15.98 -22.75
CA GLY A 32 35.22 16.12 -21.86
C GLY A 32 34.20 15.03 -22.19
N SER A 33 33.49 14.57 -21.16
CA SER A 33 32.41 13.59 -21.30
C SER A 33 31.40 14.10 -22.34
N ALA A 34 30.63 13.21 -22.99
CA ALA A 34 29.63 13.62 -23.98
C ALA A 34 28.65 14.69 -23.43
N SER A 35 28.42 14.67 -22.11
CA SER A 35 27.70 15.69 -21.35
C SER A 35 28.38 17.08 -21.40
N ASP A 36 29.70 17.16 -21.24
CA ASP A 36 30.46 18.42 -21.32
C ASP A 36 30.45 19.02 -22.72
N LYS A 37 30.37 18.19 -23.77
CA LYS A 37 30.29 18.66 -25.16
C LYS A 37 28.89 19.19 -25.51
N ALA A 38 27.84 18.63 -24.93
CA ALA A 38 26.48 19.10 -25.11
C ALA A 38 26.23 20.43 -24.39
N ASN A 39 26.78 20.58 -23.17
CA ASN A 39 26.68 21.82 -22.39
C ASN A 39 27.35 23.03 -23.08
N ARG A 40 28.35 22.79 -23.94
CA ARG A 40 29.03 23.83 -24.74
C ARG A 40 28.17 24.44 -25.86
N ARG A 41 27.03 23.83 -26.20
CA ARG A 41 26.10 24.35 -27.22
C ARG A 41 25.02 25.26 -26.65
N GLY A 42 25.02 25.51 -25.34
CA GLY A 42 23.95 26.28 -24.67
C GLY A 42 22.63 25.53 -24.55
N GLU A 43 22.59 24.26 -24.96
CA GLU A 43 21.39 23.43 -24.96
C GLU A 43 21.27 22.62 -23.67
N VAL A 44 20.09 22.66 -23.05
CA VAL A 44 19.76 21.88 -21.86
C VAL A 44 19.51 20.43 -22.28
N THR A 45 20.49 19.55 -22.05
CA THR A 45 20.47 18.15 -22.52
C THR A 45 20.32 17.11 -21.39
N GLY A 46 20.16 17.57 -20.14
CA GLY A 46 19.98 16.73 -18.96
C GLY A 46 21.27 16.11 -18.42
N VAL A 47 21.19 15.55 -17.21
CA VAL A 47 22.28 14.80 -16.58
C VAL A 47 22.34 13.39 -17.20
N ALA A 48 23.52 12.74 -17.13
CA ALA A 48 23.77 11.42 -17.70
C ALA A 48 22.65 10.40 -17.41
N LYS A 49 22.47 9.45 -18.36
CA LYS A 49 21.44 8.40 -18.29
C LYS A 49 21.58 7.61 -16.98
N ARG A 50 20.62 7.79 -16.06
CA ARG A 50 20.47 6.94 -14.87
C ARG A 50 19.99 5.56 -15.30
N ALA A 51 20.32 4.53 -14.52
CA ALA A 51 19.72 3.22 -14.71
C ALA A 51 18.19 3.32 -14.62
N SER A 52 17.47 2.49 -15.38
CA SER A 52 16.01 2.41 -15.28
C SER A 52 15.64 1.85 -13.92
N TRP A 53 14.92 2.62 -13.12
CA TRP A 53 14.36 2.18 -11.86
C TRP A 53 12.92 1.69 -12.07
N GLN A 54 12.56 0.59 -11.41
CA GLN A 54 11.21 0.05 -11.38
C GLN A 54 10.85 -0.30 -9.94
N GLN A 55 9.67 0.10 -9.50
CA GLN A 55 9.17 -0.27 -8.19
C GLN A 55 8.78 -1.75 -8.19
N ASN A 56 9.36 -2.52 -7.27
CA ASN A 56 8.97 -3.92 -7.08
C ASN A 56 7.61 -4.01 -6.40
N LEU A 57 6.81 -5.01 -6.77
CA LEU A 57 5.56 -5.32 -6.10
C LEU A 57 5.85 -5.86 -4.68
N PRO A 58 5.36 -5.20 -3.60
CA PRO A 58 5.50 -5.73 -2.25
C PRO A 58 4.72 -7.03 -2.07
N ILE A 59 5.15 -7.84 -1.10
CA ILE A 59 4.48 -9.11 -0.78
C ILE A 59 3.01 -8.87 -0.39
N ASP A 60 2.13 -9.76 -0.85
CA ASP A 60 0.67 -9.73 -0.62
C ASP A 60 -0.04 -8.43 -1.03
N MET A 61 0.55 -7.64 -1.93
CA MET A 61 -0.11 -6.51 -2.56
C MET A 61 -0.53 -6.80 -3.99
N VAL A 62 -1.54 -6.06 -4.42
CA VAL A 62 -2.13 -6.11 -5.74
C VAL A 62 -1.91 -4.77 -6.45
N PRO A 63 -1.49 -4.79 -7.72
CA PRO A 63 -1.43 -3.60 -8.57
C PRO A 63 -2.83 -3.11 -8.95
N VAL A 64 -3.18 -1.89 -8.54
CA VAL A 64 -4.42 -1.21 -8.95
C VAL A 64 -4.07 -0.22 -10.05
N LYS A 65 -4.63 -0.45 -11.24
CA LYS A 65 -4.33 0.36 -12.44
C LYS A 65 -4.99 1.73 -12.35
N ALA A 66 -4.32 2.75 -12.87
CA ALA A 66 -4.89 4.09 -12.98
C ALA A 66 -6.15 4.05 -13.84
N GLY A 67 -7.12 4.87 -13.47
CA GLY A 67 -8.38 4.95 -14.17
C GLY A 67 -9.24 6.07 -13.64
N THR A 68 -10.23 6.45 -14.44
CA THR A 68 -11.29 7.36 -14.03
C THR A 68 -12.53 6.54 -13.76
N PHE A 69 -13.22 6.82 -12.66
CA PHE A 69 -14.44 6.10 -12.29
C PHE A 69 -15.47 7.04 -11.65
N TRP A 70 -16.71 6.56 -11.60
CA TRP A 70 -17.80 7.21 -10.87
C TRP A 70 -17.79 6.75 -9.41
N MET A 71 -17.38 7.65 -8.52
CA MET A 71 -17.46 7.49 -7.07
C MET A 71 -18.84 7.91 -6.59
N GLY A 72 -19.42 7.18 -5.63
CA GLY A 72 -20.75 7.41 -5.08
C GLY A 72 -21.74 6.29 -5.39
N GLN A 73 -22.99 6.56 -5.01
CA GLN A 73 -24.14 5.67 -5.06
C GLN A 73 -24.38 5.00 -6.43
N SER A 74 -24.71 3.72 -6.39
CA SER A 74 -25.25 3.00 -7.56
C SER A 74 -26.78 3.07 -7.69
N ASP A 75 -27.48 3.41 -6.59
CA ASP A 75 -28.94 3.37 -6.46
C ASP A 75 -29.40 4.57 -5.62
N GLU A 76 -30.64 5.03 -5.78
CA GLU A 76 -31.13 6.23 -5.06
C GLU A 76 -31.28 5.96 -3.55
N ASP A 77 -30.44 6.59 -2.72
CA ASP A 77 -30.69 6.70 -1.27
C ASP A 77 -31.51 7.97 -0.97
N ILE A 78 -32.82 7.81 -0.89
CA ILE A 78 -33.78 8.89 -0.59
C ILE A 78 -33.50 9.53 0.78
N ALA A 79 -32.88 8.79 1.71
CA ALA A 79 -32.63 9.28 3.06
C ALA A 79 -31.30 10.03 3.21
N TYR A 80 -30.46 10.10 2.16
CA TYR A 80 -29.12 10.73 2.18
C TYR A 80 -28.25 10.32 3.38
N THR A 81 -28.49 9.12 3.91
CA THR A 81 -28.04 8.85 5.28
C THR A 81 -26.54 8.71 5.35
N GLN A 82 -25.92 8.00 4.40
CA GLN A 82 -24.51 7.57 4.52
C GLN A 82 -23.79 7.32 3.20
N SER A 83 -24.32 7.78 2.06
CA SER A 83 -23.71 7.55 0.76
C SER A 83 -23.38 8.86 0.02
N SER A 84 -22.18 8.93 -0.57
CA SER A 84 -21.70 10.12 -1.28
C SER A 84 -22.42 10.35 -2.60
N MET A 85 -22.58 11.63 -2.97
CA MET A 85 -23.08 12.03 -4.28
C MET A 85 -22.16 11.51 -5.39
N ASN A 86 -22.77 11.19 -6.53
CA ASN A 86 -22.06 10.69 -7.69
C ASN A 86 -21.15 11.77 -8.28
N LYS A 87 -19.87 11.44 -8.40
CA LYS A 87 -18.82 12.30 -8.96
C LYS A 87 -17.84 11.46 -9.77
N GLN A 88 -17.27 12.07 -10.79
CA GLN A 88 -16.20 11.45 -11.56
C GLN A 88 -14.86 11.84 -10.94
N ILE A 89 -14.02 10.88 -10.62
CA ILE A 89 -12.69 11.11 -10.07
C ILE A 89 -11.66 10.25 -10.80
N THR A 90 -10.41 10.72 -10.83
CA THR A 90 -9.30 9.97 -11.44
C THR A 90 -8.37 9.48 -10.35
N ILE A 91 -8.02 8.20 -10.38
CA ILE A 91 -7.09 7.57 -9.46
C ILE A 91 -5.82 7.21 -10.22
N SER A 92 -4.66 7.58 -9.66
CA SER A 92 -3.36 7.17 -10.15
C SER A 92 -3.08 5.69 -9.84
N GLU A 93 -1.99 5.16 -10.38
CA GLU A 93 -1.60 3.79 -10.09
C GLU A 93 -1.08 3.67 -8.65
N PHE A 94 -1.46 2.60 -7.98
CA PHE A 94 -0.98 2.30 -6.64
C PHE A 94 -1.08 0.81 -6.35
N PHE A 95 -0.46 0.38 -5.26
CA PHE A 95 -0.56 -0.97 -4.74
C PHE A 95 -1.49 -0.98 -3.53
N MET A 96 -2.34 -1.98 -3.42
CA MET A 96 -3.19 -2.21 -2.26
C MET A 96 -2.99 -3.63 -1.72
N ASP A 97 -3.01 -3.80 -0.41
CA ASP A 97 -2.97 -5.14 0.18
C ASP A 97 -4.15 -5.99 -0.32
N LYS A 98 -3.82 -7.22 -0.73
CA LYS A 98 -4.77 -8.20 -1.24
C LYS A 98 -5.88 -8.53 -0.23
N TYR A 99 -5.51 -8.49 1.03
CA TYR A 99 -6.27 -8.93 2.19
C TYR A 99 -6.27 -7.84 3.26
N GLU A 100 -7.24 -7.89 4.17
CA GLU A 100 -7.16 -7.16 5.44
C GLU A 100 -5.88 -7.58 6.19
N VAL A 101 -5.30 -6.69 7.01
CA VAL A 101 -4.14 -7.03 7.84
C VAL A 101 -4.57 -8.12 8.82
N SER A 102 -3.89 -9.27 8.80
CA SER A 102 -4.24 -10.38 9.69
C SER A 102 -3.62 -10.22 11.08
N ASN A 103 -4.18 -10.91 12.07
CA ASN A 103 -3.63 -10.99 13.42
C ASN A 103 -2.14 -11.38 13.41
N ASN A 104 -1.75 -12.35 12.57
CA ASN A 104 -0.35 -12.78 12.49
C ASN A 104 0.58 -11.67 11.96
N LYS A 105 0.17 -10.91 10.95
CA LYS A 105 0.95 -9.77 10.42
C LYS A 105 1.07 -8.65 11.47
N TYR A 106 0.00 -8.40 12.21
CA TYR A 106 0.03 -7.42 13.29
C TYR A 106 0.87 -7.88 14.49
N ARG A 107 0.86 -9.18 14.82
CA ARG A 107 1.75 -9.75 15.85
C ARG A 107 3.22 -9.62 15.46
N GLN A 108 3.59 -9.80 14.19
CA GLN A 108 4.95 -9.54 13.72
C GLN A 108 5.39 -8.09 14.02
N PHE A 109 4.49 -7.13 13.85
CA PHE A 109 4.74 -5.74 14.23
C PHE A 109 4.98 -5.59 15.73
N LEU A 110 4.08 -6.12 16.57
CA LEU A 110 4.21 -6.03 18.02
C LEU A 110 5.47 -6.74 18.56
N GLU A 111 5.84 -7.88 17.98
CA GLU A 111 7.06 -8.60 18.33
C GLU A 111 8.30 -7.77 18.01
N ALA A 112 8.33 -7.09 16.86
CA ALA A 112 9.42 -6.19 16.48
C ALA A 112 9.53 -4.98 17.42
N VAL A 113 8.40 -4.43 17.87
CA VAL A 113 8.37 -3.36 18.88
C VAL A 113 8.88 -3.87 20.22
N LYS A 114 8.44 -5.06 20.65
CA LYS A 114 8.81 -5.68 21.94
C LYS A 114 10.29 -6.06 21.99
N SER A 115 10.86 -6.58 20.90
CA SER A 115 12.28 -6.93 20.84
C SER A 115 13.18 -5.70 20.72
N GLY A 116 12.62 -4.53 20.39
CA GLY A 116 13.39 -3.34 20.02
C GLY A 116 14.08 -3.48 18.65
N GLU A 117 13.89 -4.61 17.96
CA GLU A 117 14.39 -4.87 16.62
C GLU A 117 13.34 -4.41 15.61
N LEU A 118 13.18 -3.09 15.51
CA LEU A 118 12.38 -2.48 14.43
C LEU A 118 12.92 -2.87 13.03
N ALA A 119 14.16 -3.32 12.98
CA ALA A 119 14.81 -3.95 11.85
C ALA A 119 15.60 -5.19 12.30
N THR A 120 15.02 -6.38 12.18
CA THR A 120 15.79 -7.63 12.13
C THR A 120 16.61 -7.66 10.83
N GLY A 121 17.68 -6.86 10.75
CA GLY A 121 18.57 -6.79 9.58
C GLY A 121 19.37 -5.50 9.35
N THR A 122 19.79 -4.78 10.40
CA THR A 122 20.49 -3.47 10.38
C THR A 122 21.48 -3.17 9.23
N PRO A 123 21.73 -1.88 8.85
CA PRO A 123 21.55 -0.68 9.68
C PRO A 123 20.75 0.48 9.09
N THR A 124 19.81 0.99 9.90
CA THR A 124 19.70 2.41 10.30
C THR A 124 20.60 3.40 9.52
N THR A 125 20.18 3.81 8.34
CA THR A 125 20.62 5.08 7.72
C THR A 125 19.72 6.25 8.10
N LEU A 126 18.56 5.97 8.71
CA LEU A 126 17.73 7.01 9.30
C LEU A 126 18.36 7.47 10.61
N LYS A 127 18.65 8.78 10.68
CA LYS A 127 19.26 9.44 11.84
C LYS A 127 18.43 9.27 13.11
N ASP A 128 17.10 9.16 12.97
CA ASP A 128 16.14 9.06 14.07
C ASP A 128 15.07 7.99 13.72
N PRO A 129 15.16 6.75 14.23
CA PRO A 129 14.15 5.72 14.00
C PRO A 129 12.83 6.06 14.73
N PRO A 130 11.67 5.64 14.20
CA PRO A 130 10.39 5.84 14.88
C PRO A 130 10.36 5.08 16.21
N THR A 131 9.92 5.75 17.26
CA THR A 131 9.73 5.15 18.58
C THR A 131 8.29 4.70 18.74
N PHE A 132 8.09 3.45 19.15
CA PHE A 132 6.78 2.85 19.34
C PHE A 132 6.66 2.34 20.78
N ASP A 133 5.51 2.59 21.40
CA ASP A 133 5.17 2.02 22.70
C ASP A 133 4.31 0.77 22.51
N TYR A 134 4.75 -0.36 23.07
CA TYR A 134 4.04 -1.63 22.98
C TYR A 134 2.65 -1.57 23.61
N GLU A 135 2.50 -0.90 24.75
CA GLU A 135 1.23 -0.87 25.49
C GLU A 135 0.18 -0.03 24.75
N GLU A 136 0.61 1.04 24.07
CA GLU A 136 -0.27 1.86 23.24
C GLU A 136 -0.71 1.15 21.96
N LEU A 137 0.12 0.24 21.43
CA LEU A 137 -0.14 -0.44 20.15
C LEU A 137 -0.85 -1.78 20.29
N ARG A 138 -0.96 -2.32 21.50
CA ARG A 138 -1.66 -3.57 21.72
C ARG A 138 -3.15 -3.41 21.37
N PRO A 139 -3.75 -4.33 20.59
CA PRO A 139 -5.18 -4.29 20.32
C PRO A 139 -5.99 -4.43 21.61
N ASP A 140 -7.05 -3.63 21.72
CA ASP A 140 -8.02 -3.75 22.81
C ASP A 140 -8.88 -4.99 22.56
N THR A 141 -8.70 -6.02 23.39
CA THR A 141 -9.46 -7.28 23.31
C THR A 141 -10.82 -7.19 24.00
N THR A 142 -11.04 -6.18 24.85
CA THR A 142 -12.31 -5.99 25.59
C THR A 142 -13.45 -5.59 24.65
N VAL A 143 -13.15 -5.16 23.43
CA VAL A 143 -14.13 -4.85 22.38
C VAL A 143 -15.11 -5.99 22.09
N TRP A 144 -14.70 -7.25 22.31
CA TRP A 144 -15.55 -8.41 22.09
C TRP A 144 -16.67 -8.54 23.11
N SER A 145 -16.41 -8.18 24.38
CA SER A 145 -17.43 -8.22 25.43
C SER A 145 -18.35 -7.00 25.38
N THR A 146 -17.86 -5.86 24.91
CA THR A 146 -18.64 -4.61 24.80
C THR A 146 -19.48 -4.54 23.52
N SER A 147 -19.18 -5.36 22.51
CA SER A 147 -19.85 -5.31 21.19
C SER A 147 -21.34 -5.64 21.21
N PHE A 148 -21.81 -6.43 22.17
CA PHE A 148 -23.21 -6.84 22.30
C PHE A 148 -23.68 -6.79 23.76
N SER A 149 -24.88 -6.28 24.00
CA SER A 149 -25.50 -6.34 25.32
C SER A 149 -25.85 -7.79 25.68
N TYR A 150 -25.41 -8.23 26.87
CA TYR A 150 -25.71 -9.56 27.42
C TYR A 150 -25.20 -10.74 26.56
N HIS A 151 -24.00 -10.59 25.99
CA HIS A 151 -23.36 -11.61 25.17
C HIS A 151 -22.23 -12.33 25.90
N TYR A 152 -22.11 -13.64 25.69
CA TYR A 152 -20.99 -14.45 26.16
C TYR A 152 -19.79 -14.29 25.21
N GLY A 153 -19.17 -13.10 25.24
CA GLY A 153 -18.05 -12.71 24.38
C GLY A 153 -16.66 -13.12 24.90
N ASP A 154 -16.60 -13.72 26.10
CA ASP A 154 -15.35 -14.09 26.78
C ASP A 154 -14.38 -14.93 25.93
N PRO A 155 -14.82 -15.94 25.15
CA PRO A 155 -13.87 -16.75 24.38
C PRO A 155 -13.11 -15.94 23.31
N LEU A 156 -13.76 -14.96 22.68
CA LEU A 156 -13.10 -14.13 21.67
C LEU A 156 -12.20 -13.09 22.33
N MET A 157 -12.60 -12.54 23.47
CA MET A 157 -11.75 -11.65 24.25
C MET A 157 -10.43 -12.32 24.63
N GLU A 158 -10.44 -13.60 25.05
CA GLU A 158 -9.24 -14.31 25.48
C GLU A 158 -8.40 -14.85 24.31
N PHE A 159 -9.04 -15.38 23.27
CA PHE A 159 -8.32 -16.17 22.25
C PHE A 159 -8.13 -15.46 20.90
N TYR A 160 -8.90 -14.42 20.57
CA TYR A 160 -8.93 -13.90 19.20
C TYR A 160 -7.57 -13.40 18.68
N PHE A 161 -6.84 -12.65 19.50
CA PHE A 161 -5.56 -12.09 19.08
C PHE A 161 -4.38 -13.05 19.34
N ASP A 162 -4.46 -13.80 20.43
CA ASP A 162 -3.33 -14.58 20.96
C ASP A 162 -3.28 -16.03 20.44
N HIS A 163 -4.41 -16.64 20.08
CA HIS A 163 -4.46 -18.06 19.74
C HIS A 163 -4.17 -18.33 18.25
N PRO A 164 -3.35 -19.35 17.91
CA PRO A 164 -2.98 -19.70 16.51
C PRO A 164 -4.13 -19.94 15.54
N ALA A 165 -5.32 -20.29 16.07
CA ALA A 165 -6.52 -20.53 15.26
C ALA A 165 -6.98 -19.26 14.52
N PHE A 166 -6.65 -18.07 15.02
CA PHE A 166 -7.08 -16.79 14.47
C PHE A 166 -5.97 -16.05 13.70
N ASP A 167 -4.88 -16.72 13.34
CA ASP A 167 -3.71 -16.11 12.68
C ASP A 167 -4.03 -15.48 11.33
N ASN A 168 -4.94 -16.11 10.59
CA ASN A 168 -5.38 -15.69 9.26
C ASN A 168 -6.67 -14.87 9.29
N TYR A 169 -7.14 -14.47 10.48
CA TYR A 169 -8.29 -13.59 10.64
C TYR A 169 -7.83 -12.13 10.69
N PRO A 170 -8.68 -11.16 10.31
CA PRO A 170 -8.32 -9.75 10.32
C PRO A 170 -8.06 -9.28 11.75
N VAL A 171 -7.06 -8.40 11.92
CA VAL A 171 -6.86 -7.72 13.19
C VAL A 171 -8.00 -6.72 13.43
N VAL A 172 -8.53 -6.73 14.66
CA VAL A 172 -9.59 -5.83 15.13
C VAL A 172 -9.26 -5.35 16.54
N GLY A 173 -10.08 -4.45 17.09
CA GLY A 173 -9.76 -3.83 18.38
C GLY A 173 -8.61 -2.83 18.26
N ILE A 174 -8.45 -2.25 17.07
CA ILE A 174 -7.43 -1.25 16.80
C ILE A 174 -8.04 0.12 16.48
N SER A 175 -7.35 1.17 16.88
CA SER A 175 -7.67 2.55 16.53
C SER A 175 -7.08 2.94 15.17
N TRP A 176 -7.51 4.08 14.64
CA TRP A 176 -6.96 4.62 13.39
C TRP A 176 -5.49 5.02 13.56
N ASP A 177 -5.13 5.59 14.71
CA ASP A 177 -3.74 5.97 15.02
C ASP A 177 -2.83 4.74 15.06
N GLN A 178 -3.27 3.64 15.67
CA GLN A 178 -2.54 2.37 15.69
C GLN A 178 -2.34 1.81 14.27
N ALA A 179 -3.34 1.92 13.40
CA ALA A 179 -3.25 1.50 12.00
C ALA A 179 -2.23 2.34 11.22
N GLN A 180 -2.14 3.66 11.48
CA GLN A 180 -1.09 4.51 10.92
C GLN A 180 0.31 4.11 11.40
N LYS A 181 0.47 3.81 12.69
CA LYS A 181 1.75 3.35 13.25
C LYS A 181 2.21 2.03 12.65
N TYR A 182 1.29 1.11 12.37
CA TYR A 182 1.62 -0.10 11.59
C TYR A 182 2.12 0.23 10.18
N CYS A 183 1.52 1.21 9.48
CA CYS A 183 1.99 1.63 8.16
C CYS A 183 3.39 2.27 8.21
N GLU A 184 3.65 3.09 9.23
CA GLU A 184 4.96 3.68 9.52
C GLU A 184 6.01 2.60 9.76
N TRP A 185 5.72 1.63 10.62
CA TRP A 185 6.59 0.47 10.86
C TRP A 185 6.81 -0.35 9.60
N ARG A 186 5.77 -0.69 8.83
CA ARG A 186 5.90 -1.48 7.60
C ARG A 186 6.82 -0.78 6.59
N THR A 187 6.74 0.55 6.53
CA THR A 187 7.64 1.38 5.70
C THR A 187 9.07 1.28 6.16
N TYR A 188 9.30 1.45 7.46
CA TYR A 188 10.62 1.33 8.06
C TYR A 188 11.22 -0.06 7.83
N HIS A 189 10.42 -1.10 8.09
CA HIS A 189 10.80 -2.50 7.89
C HIS A 189 11.16 -2.80 6.44
N LEU A 190 10.42 -2.26 5.46
CA LEU A 190 10.76 -2.43 4.05
C LEU A 190 12.07 -1.70 3.70
N ARG A 191 12.21 -0.43 4.05
CA ARG A 191 13.40 0.38 3.72
C ARG A 191 14.67 -0.17 4.36
N ALA A 192 14.57 -0.71 5.57
CA ALA A 192 15.71 -1.33 6.24
C ALA A 192 16.21 -2.61 5.52
N ASN A 193 15.35 -3.27 4.76
CA ASN A 193 15.65 -4.52 4.05
C ASN A 193 15.69 -4.35 2.52
N ASP A 194 15.63 -3.12 2.03
CA ASP A 194 15.70 -2.81 0.61
C ASP A 194 17.14 -2.46 0.23
N GLU A 195 17.68 -3.15 -0.77
CA GLU A 195 19.04 -2.93 -1.28
C GLU A 195 19.09 -1.85 -2.36
N SER A 196 17.97 -1.18 -2.64
CA SER A 196 17.87 -0.22 -3.74
C SER A 196 18.49 1.14 -3.38
N ASP A 197 19.09 1.79 -4.38
CA ASP A 197 19.76 3.09 -4.21
C ASP A 197 18.78 4.26 -3.95
N PHE A 198 17.46 4.02 -4.08
CA PHE A 198 16.43 5.06 -4.03
C PHE A 198 15.36 4.71 -3.01
N ASP A 199 14.91 5.72 -2.27
CA ASP A 199 13.82 5.54 -1.31
C ASP A 199 12.53 5.10 -2.00
N VAL A 200 11.97 3.99 -1.54
CA VAL A 200 10.65 3.53 -1.92
C VAL A 200 9.54 4.34 -1.22
N PRO A 201 8.37 4.53 -1.85
CA PRO A 201 7.20 5.15 -1.22
C PRO A 201 6.84 4.52 0.13
N SER A 202 6.26 5.31 1.01
CA SER A 202 5.77 4.80 2.29
C SER A 202 4.47 4.02 2.11
N PHE A 203 4.27 3.00 2.94
CA PHE A 203 2.94 2.43 3.16
C PHE A 203 2.08 3.41 3.95
N ARG A 204 0.79 3.39 3.67
CA ARG A 204 -0.23 4.24 4.30
C ARG A 204 -1.57 3.53 4.27
N LEU A 205 -2.56 4.09 4.97
CA LEU A 205 -3.95 3.75 4.71
C LEU A 205 -4.34 4.23 3.30
N PRO A 206 -5.24 3.51 2.60
CA PRO A 206 -5.79 3.99 1.34
C PRO A 206 -6.61 5.26 1.57
N SER A 207 -6.73 6.10 0.54
CA SER A 207 -7.76 7.14 0.54
C SER A 207 -9.14 6.54 0.40
N GLU A 208 -10.18 7.26 0.82
CA GLU A 208 -11.57 6.84 0.60
C GLU A 208 -11.84 6.57 -0.88
N ALA A 209 -11.29 7.44 -1.73
CA ALA A 209 -11.42 7.37 -3.18
C ALA A 209 -10.67 6.16 -3.78
N GLU A 210 -9.44 5.89 -3.35
CA GLU A 210 -8.68 4.70 -3.71
C GLU A 210 -9.38 3.42 -3.26
N TRP A 211 -9.91 3.42 -2.03
CA TRP A 211 -10.61 2.29 -1.46
C TRP A 211 -11.87 1.96 -2.28
N GLU A 212 -12.70 2.97 -2.59
CA GLU A 212 -13.93 2.75 -3.37
C GLU A 212 -13.60 2.27 -4.79
N TYR A 213 -12.62 2.89 -5.45
CA TYR A 213 -12.17 2.47 -6.78
C TYR A 213 -11.72 1.01 -6.78
N ALA A 214 -10.89 0.66 -5.80
CA ALA A 214 -10.38 -0.68 -5.63
C ALA A 214 -11.50 -1.67 -5.32
N ALA A 215 -12.47 -1.31 -4.47
CA ALA A 215 -13.62 -2.15 -4.12
C ALA A 215 -14.47 -2.48 -5.35
N LYS A 216 -14.72 -1.51 -6.23
CA LYS A 216 -15.47 -1.73 -7.48
C LYS A 216 -14.77 -2.69 -8.45
N GLY A 217 -13.46 -2.87 -8.33
CA GLY A 217 -12.72 -3.93 -9.02
C GLY A 217 -12.83 -3.84 -10.55
N GLY A 218 -12.74 -2.63 -11.10
CA GLY A 218 -12.82 -2.37 -12.55
C GLY A 218 -14.23 -2.37 -13.13
N LYS A 219 -15.27 -2.33 -12.29
CA LYS A 219 -16.67 -2.19 -12.73
C LYS A 219 -17.18 -0.78 -12.44
N ASP A 220 -17.82 -0.15 -13.40
CA ASP A 220 -18.46 1.15 -13.18
C ASP A 220 -19.76 0.99 -12.39
N VAL A 221 -19.99 1.88 -11.42
CA VAL A 221 -21.26 1.99 -10.67
C VAL A 221 -21.70 0.65 -10.01
N ALA A 222 -20.74 -0.17 -9.58
CA ALA A 222 -21.03 -1.47 -8.97
C ALA A 222 -21.49 -1.35 -7.52
N LYS A 223 -22.69 -1.88 -7.21
CA LYS A 223 -23.25 -1.90 -5.85
C LYS A 223 -22.36 -2.63 -4.85
N TYR A 224 -21.87 -3.83 -5.21
CA TYR A 224 -20.92 -4.62 -4.43
C TYR A 224 -19.66 -4.94 -5.27
N PRO A 225 -18.55 -5.42 -4.68
CA PRO A 225 -17.31 -5.75 -5.39
C PRO A 225 -17.46 -6.79 -6.51
N TRP A 226 -18.38 -7.73 -6.34
CA TRP A 226 -18.75 -8.73 -7.35
C TRP A 226 -19.75 -8.21 -8.39
N GLY A 227 -20.29 -7.01 -8.22
CA GLY A 227 -21.36 -6.43 -9.03
C GLY A 227 -22.65 -6.26 -8.21
N GLY A 228 -23.80 -6.32 -8.86
CA GLY A 228 -25.09 -6.16 -8.20
C GLY A 228 -26.23 -6.72 -9.03
N PRO A 229 -27.47 -6.69 -8.50
CA PRO A 229 -27.86 -6.11 -7.21
C PRO A 229 -27.87 -7.11 -6.05
N TYR A 230 -27.55 -8.39 -6.29
CA TYR A 230 -27.75 -9.46 -5.30
C TYR A 230 -26.52 -9.76 -4.44
N LEU A 231 -26.77 -10.11 -3.17
CA LEU A 231 -25.76 -10.58 -2.19
C LEU A 231 -25.44 -12.07 -2.33
N LYS A 232 -26.26 -12.80 -3.09
CA LYS A 232 -26.15 -14.25 -3.30
C LYS A 232 -25.71 -14.55 -4.72
N ASN A 233 -24.84 -15.54 -4.87
CA ASN A 233 -24.45 -16.04 -6.18
C ASN A 233 -25.59 -16.87 -6.81
N LYS A 234 -25.39 -17.37 -8.04
CA LYS A 234 -26.38 -18.22 -8.75
C LYS A 234 -26.77 -19.50 -8.00
N ARG A 235 -25.94 -19.96 -7.05
CA ARG A 235 -26.19 -21.14 -6.21
C ARG A 235 -26.91 -20.79 -4.90
N GLY A 236 -27.16 -19.51 -4.62
CA GLY A 236 -27.80 -19.04 -3.39
C GLY A 236 -26.84 -18.83 -2.21
N CYS A 237 -25.52 -18.99 -2.41
CA CYS A 237 -24.53 -18.74 -1.35
C CYS A 237 -24.24 -17.24 -1.23
N LEU A 238 -24.09 -16.75 -0.01
CA LEU A 238 -23.66 -15.38 0.27
C LEU A 238 -22.21 -15.17 -0.17
N MET A 239 -21.90 -13.96 -0.65
CA MET A 239 -20.60 -13.62 -1.25
C MET A 239 -19.71 -12.75 -0.34
N ALA A 240 -20.19 -12.43 0.86
CA ALA A 240 -19.47 -11.69 1.89
C ALA A 240 -19.91 -12.20 3.27
N ASN A 241 -19.11 -11.87 4.28
CA ASN A 241 -19.41 -12.07 5.70
C ASN A 241 -20.11 -10.84 6.28
N PHE A 242 -21.34 -10.96 6.73
CA PHE A 242 -22.13 -9.84 7.25
C PHE A 242 -23.25 -10.34 8.18
N LYS A 243 -24.23 -9.49 8.49
CA LYS A 243 -25.45 -9.89 9.19
C LYS A 243 -26.63 -10.03 8.21
N PRO A 244 -26.97 -11.24 7.73
CA PRO A 244 -28.02 -11.44 6.73
C PRO A 244 -29.42 -11.14 7.22
N GLY A 245 -29.67 -11.25 8.53
CA GLY A 245 -30.99 -11.06 9.10
C GLY A 245 -30.98 -10.75 10.58
N ARG A 246 -32.15 -10.38 11.11
CA ARG A 246 -32.31 -10.09 12.54
C ARG A 246 -32.05 -11.36 13.35
N GLY A 247 -30.97 -11.36 14.14
CA GLY A 247 -30.56 -12.50 14.95
C GLY A 247 -29.90 -13.63 14.17
N ASN A 248 -29.67 -13.46 12.86
CA ASN A 248 -28.96 -14.42 12.03
C ASN A 248 -27.62 -13.82 11.60
N TYR A 249 -26.53 -14.42 12.09
CA TYR A 249 -25.15 -14.05 11.81
C TYR A 249 -24.35 -15.16 11.12
N ILE A 250 -24.93 -16.35 10.89
CA ILE A 250 -24.16 -17.55 10.50
C ILE A 250 -24.53 -18.07 9.10
N ASP A 251 -25.51 -17.48 8.41
CA ASP A 251 -25.99 -17.97 7.10
C ASP A 251 -24.88 -17.95 6.02
N ASP A 252 -23.84 -17.13 6.20
CA ASP A 252 -22.65 -17.06 5.34
C ASP A 252 -21.53 -18.04 5.78
N GLY A 253 -21.70 -18.71 6.91
CA GLY A 253 -20.76 -19.67 7.49
C GLY A 253 -19.93 -19.12 8.65
N PHE A 254 -20.00 -17.82 8.99
CA PHE A 254 -19.16 -17.22 10.03
C PHE A 254 -19.94 -16.29 10.96
N ALA A 255 -20.04 -16.63 12.26
CA ALA A 255 -20.79 -15.81 13.23
C ALA A 255 -20.13 -14.46 13.56
N TYR A 256 -18.82 -14.36 13.34
CA TYR A 256 -17.99 -13.18 13.60
C TYR A 256 -17.12 -12.94 12.37
N THR A 257 -15.88 -12.51 12.53
CA THR A 257 -14.92 -12.45 11.44
C THR A 257 -14.69 -13.83 10.82
N ALA A 258 -14.28 -13.80 9.55
CA ALA A 258 -13.84 -14.92 8.74
C ALA A 258 -12.36 -14.72 8.40
N PRO A 259 -11.63 -15.79 8.02
CA PRO A 259 -10.29 -15.64 7.49
C PRO A 259 -10.25 -14.69 6.28
N VAL A 260 -9.15 -13.97 6.14
CA VAL A 260 -9.02 -12.85 5.19
C VAL A 260 -9.10 -13.28 3.71
N ASP A 261 -8.98 -14.57 3.40
CA ASP A 261 -8.91 -15.13 2.05
C ASP A 261 -10.13 -15.97 1.61
N VAL A 262 -11.19 -15.99 2.42
CA VAL A 262 -12.33 -16.92 2.26
C VAL A 262 -13.22 -16.59 1.06
N PHE A 263 -13.62 -15.32 0.90
CA PHE A 263 -14.55 -14.94 -0.16
C PHE A 263 -13.82 -14.67 -1.47
N ALA A 264 -14.55 -14.75 -2.57
CA ALA A 264 -13.98 -14.58 -3.90
C ALA A 264 -13.40 -13.16 -4.08
N PRO A 265 -12.23 -13.02 -4.72
CA PRO A 265 -11.67 -11.71 -4.98
C PRO A 265 -12.51 -10.94 -6.01
N ASN A 266 -12.40 -9.61 -5.96
CA ASN A 266 -12.97 -8.74 -6.98
C ASN A 266 -12.12 -8.72 -8.26
N GLY A 267 -12.48 -7.87 -9.24
CA GLY A 267 -11.80 -7.83 -10.55
C GLY A 267 -10.33 -7.39 -10.51
N PHE A 268 -9.86 -6.78 -9.42
CA PHE A 268 -8.45 -6.49 -9.21
C PHE A 268 -7.71 -7.58 -8.45
N GLY A 269 -8.41 -8.52 -7.80
CA GLY A 269 -7.78 -9.57 -6.99
C GLY A 269 -7.86 -9.32 -5.48
N LEU A 270 -8.59 -8.29 -5.05
CA LEU A 270 -8.76 -7.93 -3.64
C LEU A 270 -9.89 -8.74 -3.01
N HIS A 271 -9.64 -9.29 -1.82
CA HIS A 271 -10.61 -10.05 -1.05
C HIS A 271 -11.28 -9.19 0.01
N ASN A 272 -12.47 -9.59 0.44
CA ASN A 272 -13.23 -9.00 1.54
C ASN A 272 -13.35 -7.47 1.49
N MET A 273 -13.44 -6.88 0.29
CA MET A 273 -13.71 -5.43 0.16
C MET A 273 -15.13 -5.05 0.66
N SER A 274 -16.00 -6.03 0.89
CA SER A 274 -17.31 -5.85 1.50
C SER A 274 -17.52 -6.90 2.56
N GLY A 275 -17.86 -6.46 3.77
CA GLY A 275 -18.07 -7.33 4.93
C GLY A 275 -16.77 -7.77 5.56
N ASN A 276 -16.85 -8.81 6.38
CA ASN A 276 -15.79 -9.22 7.28
C ASN A 276 -15.46 -8.12 8.30
N VAL A 277 -14.46 -7.26 8.08
CA VAL A 277 -14.28 -6.08 8.92
C VAL A 277 -14.41 -4.81 8.11
N ALA A 278 -14.99 -3.78 8.72
CA ALA A 278 -14.99 -2.46 8.12
C ALA A 278 -13.56 -1.89 8.19
N GLU A 279 -13.16 -1.08 7.22
CA GLU A 279 -11.75 -0.71 7.07
C GLU A 279 -11.51 0.77 7.25
N TRP A 280 -10.52 1.09 8.08
CA TRP A 280 -9.98 2.44 8.21
C TRP A 280 -9.38 2.95 6.90
N VAL A 281 -9.74 4.18 6.52
CA VAL A 281 -9.09 4.93 5.43
C VAL A 281 -8.44 6.19 5.97
N MET A 282 -7.54 6.83 5.21
CA MET A 282 -6.79 7.99 5.69
C MET A 282 -7.62 9.28 5.84
N ASP A 283 -8.75 9.38 5.13
CA ASP A 283 -9.57 10.59 5.04
C ASP A 283 -10.31 10.92 6.34
N ALA A 284 -10.39 12.22 6.64
CA ALA A 284 -11.26 12.75 7.68
C ALA A 284 -12.72 12.75 7.23
N TYR A 285 -13.65 12.55 8.16
CA TYR A 285 -15.07 12.52 7.82
C TYR A 285 -15.65 13.93 7.67
N LYS A 286 -16.18 14.25 6.49
CA LYS A 286 -17.02 15.43 6.28
C LYS A 286 -18.23 15.07 5.43
N ALA A 287 -19.43 15.40 5.91
CA ALA A 287 -20.68 15.07 5.23
C ALA A 287 -20.77 15.67 3.82
N THR A 288 -20.20 16.86 3.63
CA THR A 288 -20.16 17.56 2.34
C THR A 288 -18.83 17.36 1.59
N ALA A 289 -17.98 16.41 2.01
CA ALA A 289 -16.68 16.19 1.36
C ALA A 289 -16.80 15.98 -0.14
N SER A 290 -17.91 15.36 -0.59
CA SER A 290 -18.14 15.11 -2.00
C SER A 290 -17.96 16.37 -2.82
N VAL A 291 -18.53 17.53 -2.47
CA VAL A 291 -18.45 18.75 -3.32
C VAL A 291 -17.04 19.33 -3.47
N ASP A 292 -16.14 19.03 -2.53
CA ASP A 292 -14.79 19.57 -2.51
C ASP A 292 -13.77 18.66 -3.23
N THR A 293 -14.14 17.41 -3.52
CA THR A 293 -13.19 16.32 -3.86
C THR A 293 -13.50 15.66 -5.20
N TRP A 294 -13.58 16.44 -6.28
CA TRP A 294 -14.00 15.99 -7.63
C TRP A 294 -12.87 15.79 -8.64
N ASP A 295 -11.62 15.78 -8.19
CA ASP A 295 -10.46 15.81 -9.10
C ASP A 295 -9.59 14.54 -8.98
N LEU A 296 -8.35 14.64 -9.42
CA LEU A 296 -7.30 13.63 -9.35
C LEU A 296 -6.89 13.31 -7.89
N ASP A 297 -6.87 12.01 -7.55
CA ASP A 297 -6.40 11.46 -6.27
C ASP A 297 -6.86 12.26 -5.03
N PRO A 298 -8.17 12.46 -4.85
CA PRO A 298 -8.66 13.32 -3.80
C PRO A 298 -8.42 12.69 -2.42
N VAL A 299 -7.91 13.49 -1.51
CA VAL A 299 -7.77 13.17 -0.08
C VAL A 299 -8.29 14.35 0.72
N TYR A 300 -9.27 14.12 1.57
CA TYR A 300 -9.73 15.10 2.54
C TYR A 300 -9.05 14.87 3.88
N ASN A 301 -8.13 15.76 4.24
CA ASN A 301 -7.44 15.72 5.53
C ASN A 301 -7.74 17.00 6.32
N ASP A 302 -8.31 16.83 7.51
CA ASP A 302 -8.56 17.91 8.47
C ASP A 302 -8.04 17.47 9.84
N PRO A 303 -6.96 18.10 10.35
CA PRO A 303 -6.41 17.79 11.66
C PRO A 303 -7.36 18.07 12.83
N ASN A 304 -8.37 18.94 12.63
CA ASN A 304 -9.34 19.28 13.67
C ASN A 304 -10.58 18.36 13.66
N GLU A 305 -10.65 17.43 12.71
CA GLU A 305 -11.75 16.48 12.60
C GLU A 305 -11.31 15.12 13.16
N PRO A 306 -11.75 14.76 14.38
CA PRO A 306 -11.37 13.51 15.03
C PRO A 306 -12.03 12.28 14.41
N ARG A 307 -13.10 12.45 13.62
CA ARG A 307 -13.79 11.34 12.96
C ARG A 307 -13.05 10.96 11.68
N LYS A 308 -12.74 9.68 11.54
CA LYS A 308 -12.14 9.10 10.33
C LYS A 308 -13.14 8.22 9.63
N ILE A 309 -13.03 8.16 8.31
CA ILE A 309 -13.96 7.38 7.49
C ILE A 309 -13.66 5.89 7.67
N VAL A 310 -14.73 5.09 7.66
CA VAL A 310 -14.69 3.63 7.63
C VAL A 310 -15.52 3.14 6.45
N ARG A 311 -15.04 2.10 5.75
CA ARG A 311 -15.64 1.59 4.51
C ARG A 311 -15.83 0.07 4.52
N GLY A 312 -16.71 -0.43 3.66
CA GLY A 312 -16.90 -1.87 3.37
C GLY A 312 -17.88 -2.61 4.27
N GLY A 313 -18.19 -2.07 5.45
CA GLY A 313 -19.06 -2.73 6.43
C GLY A 313 -18.43 -4.00 7.00
N SER A 314 -19.09 -4.62 7.97
CA SER A 314 -18.52 -5.73 8.74
C SER A 314 -19.47 -6.93 8.87
N TRP A 315 -18.96 -8.00 9.49
CA TRP A 315 -19.73 -9.16 9.97
C TRP A 315 -20.93 -8.76 10.85
N LYS A 316 -20.87 -7.59 11.49
CA LYS A 316 -21.94 -7.09 12.37
C LYS A 316 -23.03 -6.32 11.62
N ASP A 317 -22.73 -5.84 10.41
CA ASP A 317 -23.55 -4.88 9.68
C ASP A 317 -24.49 -5.55 8.69
N ILE A 318 -25.58 -4.83 8.37
CA ILE A 318 -26.54 -5.26 7.36
C ILE A 318 -26.03 -4.95 5.94
N ALA A 319 -26.67 -5.55 4.95
CA ALA A 319 -26.32 -5.45 3.54
C ALA A 319 -26.08 -4.04 2.98
N HIS A 320 -26.73 -3.01 3.54
CA HIS A 320 -26.56 -1.62 3.11
C HIS A 320 -25.12 -1.10 3.32
N TYR A 321 -24.47 -1.53 4.41
CA TYR A 321 -23.11 -1.12 4.74
C TYR A 321 -22.05 -1.82 3.90
N LEU A 322 -22.42 -2.91 3.22
CA LEU A 322 -21.53 -3.65 2.34
C LEU A 322 -21.40 -2.99 0.97
N GLU A 323 -22.25 -2.02 0.64
CA GLU A 323 -22.21 -1.36 -0.66
C GLU A 323 -20.90 -0.60 -0.83
N THR A 324 -20.34 -0.63 -2.05
CA THR A 324 -19.03 -0.01 -2.31
C THR A 324 -19.03 1.49 -2.08
N SER A 325 -20.19 2.14 -2.16
CA SER A 325 -20.40 3.57 -2.00
C SER A 325 -20.69 4.04 -0.57
N THR A 326 -21.10 3.12 0.32
CA THR A 326 -21.50 3.47 1.69
C THR A 326 -20.26 3.88 2.50
N ARG A 327 -20.34 5.04 3.16
CA ARG A 327 -19.33 5.53 4.10
C ARG A 327 -19.92 5.65 5.48
N THR A 328 -19.19 5.19 6.47
CA THR A 328 -19.44 5.51 7.87
C THR A 328 -18.23 6.24 8.42
N TYR A 329 -18.29 6.57 9.70
CA TYR A 329 -17.16 7.15 10.41
C TYR A 329 -17.10 6.56 11.80
N GLU A 330 -15.92 6.62 12.38
CA GLU A 330 -15.70 6.34 13.78
C GLU A 330 -14.60 7.29 14.29
N TYR A 331 -14.51 7.49 15.59
CA TYR A 331 -13.48 8.35 16.17
C TYR A 331 -12.10 7.70 16.08
N GLN A 332 -11.06 8.48 15.75
CA GLN A 332 -9.72 7.97 15.47
C GLN A 332 -9.07 7.20 16.63
N ASP A 333 -9.48 7.48 17.86
CA ASP A 333 -9.01 6.88 19.11
C ASP A 333 -9.84 5.68 19.58
N VAL A 334 -10.96 5.38 18.90
CA VAL A 334 -11.89 4.31 19.29
C VAL A 334 -11.53 3.00 18.58
N ALA A 335 -11.42 1.94 19.37
CA ALA A 335 -11.27 0.57 18.91
C ALA A 335 -12.62 -0.17 18.86
N GLN A 336 -12.83 -0.99 17.84
CA GLN A 336 -14.07 -1.76 17.65
C GLN A 336 -13.76 -3.20 17.22
N ALA A 337 -14.61 -4.16 17.60
CA ALA A 337 -14.44 -5.59 17.24
C ALA A 337 -14.74 -5.92 15.76
N HIS A 338 -15.20 -4.92 15.01
CA HIS A 338 -15.68 -5.06 13.64
C HIS A 338 -15.01 -4.07 12.68
N ILE A 339 -13.99 -3.34 13.16
CA ILE A 339 -13.18 -2.43 12.37
C ILE A 339 -11.73 -2.92 12.39
N GLY A 340 -11.16 -3.07 11.20
CA GLY A 340 -9.75 -3.34 10.96
C GLY A 340 -9.23 -2.41 9.87
N PHE A 341 -8.28 -2.89 9.07
CA PHE A 341 -7.69 -2.08 8.00
C PHE A 341 -6.92 -2.93 7.00
N ARG A 342 -6.61 -2.30 5.87
CA ARG A 342 -5.60 -2.75 4.92
C ARG A 342 -4.71 -1.57 4.56
N THR A 343 -3.56 -1.83 3.96
CA THR A 343 -2.64 -0.75 3.59
C THR A 343 -2.50 -0.62 2.08
N ALA A 344 -2.06 0.56 1.67
CA ALA A 344 -1.79 0.94 0.30
C ALA A 344 -0.39 1.56 0.20
N MET A 345 0.16 1.57 -1.00
CA MET A 345 1.46 2.16 -1.31
C MET A 345 1.38 2.81 -2.68
N THR A 346 1.80 4.08 -2.78
CA THR A 346 1.81 4.79 -4.06
C THR A 346 2.76 4.11 -5.04
N PHE A 347 2.35 4.04 -6.32
CA PHE A 347 3.25 3.61 -7.39
C PHE A 347 3.98 4.81 -7.98
N ILE A 348 5.30 4.69 -8.11
CA ILE A 348 6.12 5.66 -8.83
C ILE A 348 6.35 5.11 -10.24
N GLY A 349 5.77 5.78 -11.23
CA GLY A 349 5.97 5.42 -12.63
C GLY A 349 5.03 6.17 -13.54
N ARG A 350 5.11 5.86 -14.84
CA ARG A 350 4.14 6.35 -15.80
C ARG A 350 2.85 5.54 -15.65
N SER A 351 1.69 6.19 -15.61
CA SER A 351 0.40 5.50 -15.64
C SER A 351 0.33 4.52 -16.83
N GLY A 352 -0.04 3.27 -16.55
CA GLY A 352 -0.10 2.18 -17.51
C GLY A 352 1.23 1.45 -17.71
N SER A 353 2.31 1.85 -17.04
CA SER A 353 3.61 1.17 -17.11
C SER A 353 3.89 0.26 -15.92
N MET A 354 2.89 0.01 -15.07
CA MET A 354 2.99 -0.95 -13.97
C MET A 354 3.15 -2.37 -14.53
N ASP A 355 4.39 -2.76 -14.74
CA ASP A 355 4.77 -4.08 -15.22
C ASP A 355 4.92 -5.01 -14.01
N VAL A 356 3.93 -5.89 -13.82
CA VAL A 356 3.86 -6.81 -12.68
C VAL A 356 4.84 -7.95 -12.92
N LYS A 357 6.14 -7.67 -12.83
CA LYS A 357 7.11 -8.75 -12.64
C LYS A 357 6.93 -9.21 -11.20
N SER A 358 6.09 -10.22 -11.01
CA SER A 358 6.03 -10.93 -9.72
C SER A 358 7.46 -11.31 -9.39
N THR A 359 8.00 -10.74 -8.31
CA THR A 359 9.26 -11.18 -7.76
C THR A 359 9.02 -12.62 -7.28
N ASN A 360 9.27 -13.59 -8.16
CA ASN A 360 9.55 -14.96 -7.76
C ASN A 360 10.87 -14.90 -6.98
N ARG A 361 10.81 -14.38 -5.74
CA ARG A 361 11.77 -14.72 -4.71
C ARG A 361 11.56 -16.21 -4.50
N THR A 362 12.34 -17.01 -5.23
CA THR A 362 12.48 -18.43 -5.01
C THR A 362 12.65 -18.63 -3.51
N ARG A 363 11.65 -19.23 -2.87
CA ARG A 363 11.78 -19.79 -1.52
C ARG A 363 13.03 -20.68 -1.56
N ARG A 364 14.08 -20.26 -0.87
CA ARG A 364 15.19 -21.12 -0.48
C ARG A 364 14.95 -21.59 0.94
#